data_AF-A0A813C5C2-F1
#
_entry.id   AF-A0A813C5C2-F1
#
_cell.length_a   1.000
_cell.length_b   1.000
_cell.length_c   1.000
_cell.angle_alpha   90.00
_cell.angle_beta   90.00
_cell.angle_gamma   90.00
#
_symmetry.space_group_name_H-M   'P 1'
#
loop_
_entity.id
_entity.type
_entity.pdbx_description
1 polymer ?
#
loop_
_entity_poly.entity_id
_entity_poly.type
_entity_poly.pdbx_seq_one_letter_code
_entity_poly.pdbx_strand_id
1 'polypeptide(L)'
;MEADGGGCASRWGATTMYKGALGNLALHSLESLELIHWNSCNCTKACMFVDCKREPGLGPTPPTAFVTHLSNHKVLEDDNIFLHFQGENLAPDGMQDSQWRERLYMPTSADGAVLCYHRWLEQFSEGGIVWARQRERRQWASKFELLERRYSHTEHCSSCLNALHAADTLGKLAEVTVLLGVLSISLFPSFAWPLAALTLLSYMMKQACSGLQQQLTVGEYPPPRNQE
;
A
#
# COMPACT_ATOMS: atom_id res chain seq x y z
N MET A 1 48.92 -24.02 -8.70
CA MET A 1 48.48 -24.46 -10.03
C MET A 1 46.95 -24.49 -9.99
N GLU A 2 46.22 -23.38 -10.03
CA GLU A 2 46.33 -22.13 -10.82
C GLU A 2 46.22 -22.37 -12.33
N ALA A 3 45.04 -22.01 -12.84
CA ALA A 3 44.64 -21.57 -14.18
C ALA A 3 43.13 -21.24 -14.01
N ASP A 4 42.65 -20.01 -13.83
CA ASP A 4 42.91 -18.70 -14.44
C ASP A 4 42.57 -18.63 -15.94
N GLY A 5 41.75 -17.63 -16.31
CA GLY A 5 41.41 -17.37 -17.71
C GLY A 5 40.13 -16.56 -18.00
N GLY A 6 40.20 -15.24 -17.75
CA GLY A 6 39.50 -14.22 -18.55
C GLY A 6 38.22 -13.65 -17.94
N GLY A 7 38.08 -12.37 -17.60
CA GLY A 7 38.85 -11.18 -17.95
C GLY A 7 37.89 -10.11 -18.44
N CYS A 8 37.66 -9.06 -17.65
CA CYS A 8 37.21 -7.76 -18.17
C CYS A 8 37.68 -6.65 -17.23
N ALA A 9 38.90 -6.18 -17.48
CA ALA A 9 39.43 -4.96 -16.89
C ALA A 9 39.09 -3.76 -17.79
N SER A 10 38.57 -2.73 -17.15
CA SER A 10 38.86 -1.30 -17.31
C SER A 10 39.05 -0.69 -18.72
N ARG A 11 38.29 0.39 -19.00
CA ARG A 11 38.85 1.53 -19.74
C ARG A 11 38.10 2.89 -19.52
N TRP A 12 38.67 3.75 -18.63
CA TRP A 12 38.73 5.25 -18.51
C TRP A 12 37.40 6.05 -18.57
N GLY A 13 37.18 7.13 -17.82
CA GLY A 13 38.08 8.01 -17.07
C GLY A 13 37.83 9.47 -17.44
N ALA A 14 37.60 10.30 -16.43
CA ALA A 14 37.76 11.77 -16.36
C ALA A 14 36.77 12.68 -17.12
N THR A 15 36.00 13.45 -16.34
CA THR A 15 36.14 14.93 -16.28
C THR A 15 35.74 15.42 -14.90
N THR A 16 36.74 15.95 -14.17
CA THR A 16 36.63 16.69 -12.91
C THR A 16 36.50 18.19 -13.20
N MET A 17 35.85 18.91 -12.26
CA MET A 17 36.04 20.33 -11.93
C MET A 17 35.60 21.43 -12.91
N TYR A 18 34.50 22.14 -12.59
CA TYR A 18 34.51 23.56 -12.19
C TYR A 18 33.11 24.02 -11.76
N LYS A 19 32.96 24.39 -10.47
CA LYS A 19 32.19 25.55 -9.95
C LYS A 19 32.12 25.46 -8.43
N GLY A 20 33.14 26.04 -7.80
CA GLY A 20 32.99 26.59 -6.45
C GLY A 20 32.35 27.98 -6.51
N ALA A 21 31.81 28.36 -5.35
CA ALA A 21 31.31 29.68 -4.96
C ALA A 21 29.92 30.08 -5.48
N LEU A 22 28.89 29.74 -4.70
CA LEU A 22 27.90 30.66 -4.11
C LEU A 22 26.97 29.87 -3.15
N GLY A 23 26.97 30.27 -1.87
CA GLY A 23 25.87 30.12 -0.90
C GLY A 23 25.23 28.74 -0.67
N ASN A 24 25.70 28.01 0.34
CA ASN A 24 25.01 26.86 0.95
C ASN A 24 23.81 27.29 1.79
N LEU A 25 22.70 27.72 1.17
CA LEU A 25 21.39 27.82 1.82
C LEU A 25 20.30 27.79 0.73
N ALA A 26 19.34 26.88 0.87
CA ALA A 26 18.06 26.83 0.15
C ALA A 26 17.94 26.17 -1.25
N LEU A 27 18.68 25.08 -1.54
CA LEU A 27 18.38 24.25 -2.72
C LEU A 27 18.22 22.73 -2.50
N HIS A 28 18.36 22.22 -1.28
CA HIS A 28 18.11 20.79 -1.00
C HIS A 28 16.62 20.40 -0.88
N SER A 29 15.69 21.35 -0.98
CA SER A 29 14.24 21.10 -0.82
C SER A 29 13.53 20.73 -2.13
N LEU A 30 14.16 20.90 -3.30
CA LEU A 30 13.52 20.66 -4.60
C LEU A 30 14.04 19.41 -5.31
N GLU A 31 15.24 18.92 -4.98
CA GLU A 31 15.72 17.59 -5.42
C GLU A 31 14.99 16.43 -4.74
N SER A 32 14.28 16.69 -3.63
CA SER A 32 13.49 15.69 -2.90
C SER A 32 12.22 15.27 -3.65
N LEU A 33 11.79 16.03 -4.67
CA LEU A 33 10.59 15.75 -5.46
C LEU A 33 10.86 14.99 -6.77
N GLU A 34 12.11 14.92 -7.24
CA GLU A 34 12.50 14.16 -8.44
C GLU A 34 13.23 12.83 -8.12
N LEU A 35 13.43 12.49 -6.84
CA LEU A 35 14.09 11.24 -6.42
C LEU A 35 13.14 10.15 -5.93
N ILE A 36 11.96 10.02 -6.55
CA ILE A 36 11.28 8.72 -6.65
C ILE A 36 11.86 8.01 -7.88
N HIS A 37 13.12 7.59 -7.75
CA HIS A 37 13.76 6.72 -8.74
C HIS A 37 13.07 5.35 -8.67
N TRP A 38 12.16 5.10 -9.62
CA TRP A 38 11.31 3.90 -9.80
C TRP A 38 12.09 2.61 -10.14
N ASN A 39 13.27 2.37 -9.56
CA ASN A 39 14.14 1.26 -9.99
C ASN A 39 14.59 0.27 -8.92
N SER A 40 13.96 0.27 -7.74
CA SER A 40 14.25 -0.74 -6.70
C SER A 40 12.99 -1.32 -6.04
N CYS A 41 11.92 -1.53 -6.81
CA CYS A 41 10.88 -2.47 -6.40
C CYS A 41 11.48 -3.88 -6.41
N ASN A 42 12.07 -4.30 -5.30
CA ASN A 42 12.43 -5.69 -5.03
C ASN A 42 11.16 -6.51 -4.72
N CYS A 43 10.18 -6.43 -5.62
CA CYS A 43 8.85 -7.02 -5.53
C CYS A 43 8.86 -8.43 -6.14
N THR A 44 9.71 -9.32 -5.62
CA THR A 44 9.78 -10.71 -6.11
C THR A 44 8.99 -11.70 -5.26
N LYS A 45 8.32 -11.28 -4.16
CA LYS A 45 7.62 -12.25 -3.29
C LYS A 45 6.16 -11.96 -2.92
N ALA A 46 5.58 -10.79 -3.21
CA ALA A 46 4.21 -10.49 -2.76
C ALA A 46 3.31 -9.74 -3.76
N CYS A 47 3.83 -9.24 -4.89
CA CYS A 47 2.99 -8.61 -5.92
C CYS A 47 2.50 -9.68 -6.89
N MET A 48 1.46 -10.42 -6.52
CA MET A 48 0.99 -11.56 -7.32
C MET A 48 0.17 -11.17 -8.56
N PHE A 49 -0.02 -9.88 -8.89
CA PHE A 49 -0.94 -9.50 -9.97
C PHE A 49 -0.59 -8.28 -10.86
N VAL A 50 0.59 -7.65 -10.71
CA VAL A 50 0.99 -6.59 -11.65
C VAL A 50 2.42 -6.83 -12.12
N ASP A 51 2.54 -7.36 -13.32
CA ASP A 51 3.80 -7.47 -14.05
C ASP A 51 4.36 -6.06 -14.27
N CYS A 52 5.49 -5.75 -13.60
CA CYS A 52 6.18 -4.45 -13.73
C CYS A 52 7.00 -4.35 -15.04
N LYS A 53 6.97 -5.38 -15.89
CA LYS A 53 7.57 -5.34 -17.24
C LYS A 53 6.48 -5.12 -18.29
N ARG A 54 6.07 -3.87 -18.48
CA ARG A 54 5.27 -3.51 -19.65
C ARG A 54 6.20 -3.29 -20.85
N GLU A 55 6.04 -4.10 -21.89
CA GLU A 55 6.62 -3.85 -23.21
C GLU A 55 6.07 -2.51 -23.76
N PRO A 56 6.91 -1.62 -24.30
CA PRO A 56 6.46 -0.32 -24.80
C PRO A 56 5.58 -0.51 -26.05
N GLY A 57 4.28 -0.18 -25.96
CA GLY A 57 3.49 0.05 -27.18
C GLY A 57 2.01 -0.39 -27.26
N LEU A 58 1.31 -0.76 -26.18
CA LEU A 58 -0.11 -1.16 -26.34
C LEU A 58 -1.04 -0.68 -25.22
N GLY A 59 -1.87 0.32 -25.53
CA GLY A 59 -3.03 0.75 -24.75
C GLY A 59 -2.79 1.92 -23.77
N PRO A 60 -3.86 2.54 -23.24
CA PRO A 60 -3.76 3.58 -22.21
C PRO A 60 -2.87 3.09 -21.06
N THR A 61 -2.08 4.00 -20.48
CA THR A 61 -1.27 3.68 -19.29
C THR A 61 -2.21 3.22 -18.18
N PRO A 62 -2.04 2.02 -17.60
CA PRO A 62 -2.81 1.67 -16.43
C PRO A 62 -2.55 2.74 -15.36
N PRO A 63 -3.51 2.96 -14.45
CA PRO A 63 -3.22 3.71 -13.23
C PRO A 63 -1.87 3.25 -12.69
N THR A 64 -1.03 4.21 -12.28
CA THR A 64 0.33 3.93 -11.84
C THR A 64 0.32 2.71 -10.91
N ALA A 65 1.37 1.88 -10.95
CA ALA A 65 1.40 0.64 -10.18
C ALA A 65 1.03 0.87 -8.69
N PHE A 66 1.37 2.04 -8.14
CA PHE A 66 0.99 2.47 -6.81
C PHE A 66 -0.53 2.73 -6.61
N VAL A 67 -1.21 3.38 -7.56
CA VAL A 67 -2.66 3.63 -7.46
C VAL A 67 -3.44 2.32 -7.50
N THR A 68 -3.03 1.38 -8.37
CA THR A 68 -3.64 0.04 -8.42
C THR A 68 -3.38 -0.73 -7.13
N HIS A 69 -2.16 -0.65 -6.59
CA HIS A 69 -1.80 -1.25 -5.30
C HIS A 69 -2.67 -0.70 -4.16
N LEU A 70 -2.88 0.62 -4.13
CA LEU A 70 -3.72 1.27 -3.13
C LEU A 70 -5.20 0.93 -3.29
N SER A 71 -5.71 0.82 -4.52
CA SER A 71 -7.12 0.46 -4.75
C SER A 71 -7.44 -0.97 -4.34
N ASN A 72 -6.48 -1.90 -4.50
CA ASN A 72 -6.68 -3.31 -4.13
C ASN A 72 -6.89 -3.49 -2.63
N HIS A 73 -6.34 -2.60 -1.79
CA HIS A 73 -6.58 -2.63 -0.35
C HIS A 73 -8.07 -2.54 0.01
N LYS A 74 -8.84 -1.71 -0.70
CA LYS A 74 -10.28 -1.59 -0.44
C LYS A 74 -11.02 -2.91 -0.61
N VAL A 75 -10.70 -3.63 -1.69
CA VAL A 75 -11.32 -4.94 -1.98
C VAL A 75 -10.92 -5.98 -0.94
N LEU A 76 -9.63 -6.04 -0.59
CA LEU A 76 -9.12 -7.02 0.36
C LEU A 76 -9.64 -6.78 1.79
N GLU A 77 -9.82 -5.52 2.19
CA GLU A 77 -10.32 -5.14 3.51
C GLU A 77 -11.81 -5.42 3.68
N ASP A 78 -12.59 -5.19 2.63
CA ASP A 78 -14.01 -5.53 2.59
C ASP A 78 -14.21 -7.04 2.84
N ASP A 79 -13.35 -7.89 2.25
CA ASP A 79 -13.39 -9.34 2.42
C ASP A 79 -12.80 -9.79 3.77
N ASN A 80 -11.87 -9.03 4.37
CA ASN A 80 -11.17 -9.43 5.60
C ASN A 80 -12.15 -9.64 6.78
N ILE A 81 -13.19 -8.80 6.88
CA ILE A 81 -14.22 -8.97 7.92
C ILE A 81 -14.95 -10.30 7.71
N PHE A 82 -15.38 -10.60 6.49
CA PHE A 82 -16.10 -11.86 6.21
C PHE A 82 -15.21 -13.08 6.43
N LEU A 83 -13.94 -13.02 6.01
CA LEU A 83 -12.99 -14.10 6.21
C LEU A 83 -12.68 -14.34 7.68
N HIS A 84 -12.55 -13.28 8.49
CA HIS A 84 -12.38 -13.41 9.94
C HIS A 84 -13.58 -14.11 10.58
N PHE A 85 -14.81 -13.67 10.27
CA PHE A 85 -16.05 -14.28 10.75
C PHE A 85 -16.16 -15.77 10.35
N GLN A 86 -15.89 -16.08 9.08
CA GLN A 86 -15.92 -17.46 8.58
C GLN A 86 -14.85 -18.32 9.25
N GLY A 87 -13.62 -17.81 9.39
CA GLY A 87 -12.52 -18.52 10.04
C GLY A 87 -12.78 -18.86 11.51
N GLU A 88 -13.40 -17.96 12.27
CA GLU A 88 -13.81 -18.23 13.66
C GLU A 88 -14.94 -19.26 13.76
N ASN A 89 -15.85 -19.30 12.79
CA ASN A 89 -16.92 -20.30 12.74
C ASN A 89 -16.43 -21.69 12.33
N LEU A 90 -15.29 -21.78 11.63
CA LEU A 90 -14.68 -23.03 11.19
C LEU A 90 -13.69 -23.65 12.22
N ALA A 91 -13.34 -22.93 13.29
CA ALA A 91 -12.39 -23.40 14.32
C ALA A 91 -12.85 -24.70 15.06
N PRO A 92 -11.97 -25.45 15.74
CA PRO A 92 -12.17 -26.84 16.21
C PRO A 92 -13.39 -27.06 17.10
N ASP A 93 -13.68 -26.14 18.03
CA ASP A 93 -14.88 -26.24 18.88
C ASP A 93 -16.18 -25.89 18.12
N GLY A 94 -16.03 -25.26 16.96
CA GLY A 94 -17.10 -24.98 16.00
C GLY A 94 -17.33 -26.10 14.99
N MET A 95 -16.36 -26.98 14.72
CA MET A 95 -16.45 -28.00 13.66
C MET A 95 -16.06 -29.40 14.12
N GLN A 96 -16.99 -30.35 14.02
CA GLN A 96 -16.61 -31.75 13.80
C GLN A 96 -16.09 -31.88 12.36
N ASP A 97 -14.90 -32.46 12.24
CA ASP A 97 -14.10 -32.57 11.00
C ASP A 97 -14.87 -33.14 9.80
N SER A 98 -15.96 -33.89 10.05
CA SER A 98 -16.79 -34.52 9.03
C SER A 98 -17.92 -33.65 8.45
N GLN A 99 -18.24 -32.48 9.04
CA GLN A 99 -19.45 -31.70 8.71
C GLN A 99 -19.18 -30.36 8.01
N TRP A 100 -17.93 -30.01 7.71
CA TRP A 100 -17.57 -28.69 7.19
C TRP A 100 -18.23 -28.35 5.84
N ARG A 101 -18.41 -29.36 4.97
CA ARG A 101 -19.09 -29.22 3.68
C ARG A 101 -20.56 -28.86 3.79
N GLU A 102 -21.26 -29.38 4.80
CA GLU A 102 -22.69 -29.13 5.00
C GLU A 102 -22.95 -27.69 5.44
N ARG A 103 -21.98 -27.08 6.14
CA ARG A 103 -22.07 -25.69 6.61
C ARG A 103 -21.58 -24.66 5.61
N LEU A 104 -20.70 -25.07 4.69
CA LEU A 104 -20.29 -24.27 3.53
C LEU A 104 -21.11 -24.62 2.27
N TYR A 105 -22.25 -25.29 2.44
CA TYR A 105 -23.12 -25.66 1.33
C TYR A 105 -23.87 -24.43 0.82
N MET A 106 -23.59 -24.07 -0.43
CA MET A 106 -24.34 -23.07 -1.17
C MET A 106 -25.30 -23.80 -2.14
N PRO A 107 -26.61 -23.51 -2.11
CA PRO A 107 -27.62 -24.38 -2.72
C PRO A 107 -27.84 -24.18 -4.23
N THR A 108 -26.97 -23.43 -4.94
CA THR A 108 -27.27 -23.02 -6.32
C THR A 108 -26.43 -23.75 -7.36
N SER A 109 -26.96 -23.88 -8.57
CA SER A 109 -26.22 -24.44 -9.71
C SER A 109 -25.00 -23.58 -10.13
N ALA A 110 -24.95 -22.31 -9.69
CA ALA A 110 -23.81 -21.43 -9.93
C ALA A 110 -22.57 -21.85 -9.12
N ASP A 111 -22.74 -22.62 -8.05
CA ASP A 111 -21.67 -23.01 -7.12
C ASP A 111 -20.90 -24.28 -7.57
N GLY A 112 -21.10 -24.74 -8.80
CA GLY A 112 -20.46 -25.96 -9.32
C GLY A 112 -18.93 -25.94 -9.22
N ALA A 113 -18.29 -24.78 -9.43
CA ALA A 113 -16.85 -24.62 -9.27
C ALA A 113 -16.39 -24.76 -7.81
N VAL A 114 -17.17 -24.25 -6.86
CA VAL A 114 -16.90 -24.36 -5.42
C VAL A 114 -16.99 -25.83 -4.98
N LEU A 115 -17.98 -26.58 -5.49
CA LEU A 115 -18.09 -28.02 -5.25
C LEU A 115 -16.90 -28.80 -5.79
N CYS A 116 -16.43 -28.48 -7.00
CA CYS A 116 -15.22 -29.09 -7.57
C CYS A 116 -13.99 -28.78 -6.71
N TYR A 117 -13.86 -27.55 -6.23
CA TYR A 117 -12.78 -27.14 -5.32
C TYR A 117 -12.83 -27.89 -3.99
N HIS A 118 -14.02 -28.10 -3.40
CA HIS A 118 -14.17 -28.88 -2.17
C HIS A 118 -13.75 -30.34 -2.36
N ARG A 119 -14.11 -30.98 -3.48
CA ARG A 119 -13.66 -32.35 -3.79
C ARG A 119 -12.15 -32.43 -3.97
N TRP A 120 -11.57 -31.45 -4.66
CA TRP A 120 -10.13 -31.33 -4.80
C TRP A 120 -9.46 -31.17 -3.43
N LEU A 121 -9.98 -30.32 -2.55
CA LEU A 121 -9.47 -30.18 -1.20
C LEU A 121 -9.53 -31.51 -0.45
N GLU A 122 -10.65 -32.22 -0.41
CA GLU A 122 -10.73 -33.53 0.26
C GLU A 122 -9.72 -34.55 -0.26
N GLN A 123 -9.46 -34.55 -1.56
CA GLN A 123 -8.55 -35.48 -2.20
C GLN A 123 -7.08 -35.18 -1.91
N PHE A 124 -6.71 -33.89 -1.84
CA PHE A 124 -5.32 -33.45 -1.79
C PHE A 124 -4.91 -32.80 -0.47
N SER A 125 -5.84 -32.59 0.45
CA SER A 125 -5.59 -32.28 1.85
C SER A 125 -5.96 -33.49 2.70
N GLU A 126 -5.51 -33.53 3.96
CA GLU A 126 -5.82 -34.61 4.92
C GLU A 126 -7.30 -34.61 5.34
N GLY A 127 -8.24 -34.71 4.39
CA GLY A 127 -9.69 -34.73 4.61
C GLY A 127 -10.37 -33.36 4.76
N GLY A 128 -9.71 -32.25 4.41
CA GLY A 128 -10.31 -30.92 4.42
C GLY A 128 -9.40 -29.79 4.92
N ILE A 129 -9.98 -28.84 5.65
CA ILE A 129 -9.31 -27.58 5.99
C ILE A 129 -8.32 -27.78 7.16
N VAL A 130 -7.07 -28.14 6.85
CA VAL A 130 -6.04 -28.50 7.84
C VAL A 130 -5.81 -27.41 8.90
N TRP A 131 -5.79 -26.13 8.51
CA TRP A 131 -5.58 -25.02 9.44
C TRP A 131 -6.74 -24.85 10.43
N ALA A 132 -7.97 -25.24 10.05
CA ALA A 132 -9.13 -25.10 10.91
C ALA A 132 -9.03 -26.02 12.13
N ARG A 133 -8.41 -27.20 11.98
CA ARG A 133 -8.14 -28.14 13.08
C ARG A 133 -7.10 -27.66 14.08
N GLN A 134 -6.17 -26.83 13.62
CA GLN A 134 -5.02 -26.38 14.42
C GLN A 134 -5.24 -25.01 15.06
N ARG A 135 -6.35 -24.34 14.73
CA ARG A 135 -6.61 -22.96 15.12
C ARG A 135 -7.41 -22.90 16.41
N GLU A 136 -6.81 -22.48 17.51
CA GLU A 136 -7.57 -22.18 18.72
C GLU A 136 -8.54 -21.01 18.46
N ARG A 137 -9.75 -21.09 19.03
CA ARG A 137 -10.73 -19.99 18.96
C ARG A 137 -10.11 -18.75 19.61
N ARG A 138 -10.03 -17.65 18.86
CA ARG A 138 -9.57 -16.38 19.40
C ARG A 138 -10.77 -15.51 19.74
N GLN A 139 -10.55 -14.53 20.61
CA GLN A 139 -11.54 -13.47 20.76
C GLN A 139 -11.74 -12.80 19.41
N TRP A 140 -13.00 -12.45 19.14
CA TRP A 140 -13.38 -11.78 17.92
C TRP A 140 -12.64 -10.45 17.83
N ALA A 141 -11.80 -10.29 16.81
CA ALA A 141 -11.17 -9.03 16.52
C ALA A 141 -12.25 -7.97 16.32
N SER A 142 -12.03 -6.80 16.91
CA SER A 142 -12.86 -5.64 16.67
C SER A 142 -12.76 -5.23 15.20
N LYS A 143 -13.79 -4.54 14.69
CA LYS A 143 -13.77 -4.02 13.31
C LYS A 143 -12.54 -3.13 13.06
N PHE A 144 -12.12 -2.37 14.05
CA PHE A 144 -10.94 -1.51 13.95
C PHE A 144 -9.65 -2.30 13.82
N GLU A 145 -9.51 -3.43 14.52
CA GLU A 145 -8.35 -4.32 14.37
C GLU A 145 -8.33 -5.00 12.99
N LEU A 146 -9.49 -5.35 12.42
CA LEU A 146 -9.58 -5.96 11.09
C LEU A 146 -9.33 -4.98 9.94
N LEU A 147 -9.59 -3.69 10.17
CA LEU A 147 -9.32 -2.61 9.22
C LEU A 147 -7.97 -1.92 9.48
N GLU A 148 -7.20 -2.40 10.45
CA GLU A 148 -5.86 -1.90 10.72
C GLU A 148 -4.95 -2.28 9.53
N ARG A 149 -4.41 -1.27 8.83
CA ARG A 149 -3.56 -1.46 7.65
C ARG A 149 -2.08 -1.23 7.96
N ARG A 150 -1.78 -0.38 8.94
CA ARG A 150 -0.41 0.08 9.16
C ARG A 150 0.49 -1.10 9.53
N TYR A 151 0.12 -1.84 10.56
CA TYR A 151 0.86 -2.98 11.07
C TYR A 151 0.66 -4.21 10.17
N SER A 152 -0.55 -4.46 9.68
CA SER A 152 -0.82 -5.63 8.82
C SER A 152 -0.12 -5.56 7.45
N HIS A 153 0.18 -4.37 6.92
CA HIS A 153 0.74 -4.21 5.58
C HIS A 153 1.75 -3.08 5.42
N THR A 154 1.41 -1.85 5.78
CA THR A 154 2.20 -0.66 5.38
C THR A 154 3.63 -0.70 5.92
N GLU A 155 3.86 -1.18 7.14
CA GLU A 155 5.19 -1.34 7.73
C GLU A 155 6.03 -2.42 7.03
N HIS A 156 5.40 -3.34 6.31
CA HIS A 156 6.05 -4.44 5.59
C HIS A 156 6.20 -4.18 4.08
N CYS A 157 5.53 -3.15 3.54
CA CYS A 157 5.60 -2.78 2.14
C CYS A 157 6.45 -1.52 1.95
N SER A 158 7.63 -1.64 1.31
CA SER A 158 8.53 -0.50 1.10
C SER A 158 7.89 0.66 0.34
N SER A 159 7.03 0.38 -0.64
CA SER A 159 6.31 1.40 -1.41
C SER A 159 5.33 2.18 -0.52
N CYS A 160 4.50 1.49 0.26
CA CYS A 160 3.55 2.12 1.17
C CYS A 160 4.24 2.85 2.33
N LEU A 161 5.30 2.27 2.88
CA LEU A 161 6.08 2.87 3.97
C LEU A 161 6.74 4.18 3.53
N ASN A 162 7.37 4.18 2.35
CA ASN A 162 7.99 5.39 1.80
C ASN A 162 6.94 6.46 1.49
N ALA A 163 5.78 6.08 0.96
CA ALA A 163 4.67 6.99 0.73
C ALA A 163 4.16 7.60 2.05
N LEU A 164 4.07 6.79 3.12
CA LEU A 164 3.67 7.26 4.44
C LEU A 164 4.66 8.28 5.02
N HIS A 165 5.98 8.02 4.92
CA HIS A 165 7.02 8.93 5.36
C HIS A 165 7.05 10.24 4.55
N ALA A 166 6.87 10.15 3.23
CA ALA A 166 6.78 11.32 2.36
C ALA A 166 5.55 12.17 2.71
N ALA A 167 4.38 11.54 2.89
CA ALA A 167 3.16 12.25 3.27
C ALA A 167 3.27 12.90 4.66
N ASP A 168 3.93 12.25 5.61
CA ASP A 168 4.20 12.82 6.94
C ASP A 168 5.13 14.04 6.87
N THR A 169 6.22 13.92 6.13
CA THR A 169 7.20 15.02 5.98
C THR A 169 6.57 16.21 5.25
N LEU A 170 5.91 15.98 4.12
CA LEU A 170 5.25 17.03 3.34
C LEU A 170 4.06 17.62 4.08
N GLY A 171 3.30 16.82 4.83
CA GLY A 171 2.19 17.29 5.66
C GLY A 171 2.65 18.27 6.74
N LYS A 172 3.73 17.95 7.46
CA LYS A 172 4.33 18.83 8.48
C LYS A 172 4.88 20.12 7.89
N LEU A 173 5.56 20.04 6.74
CA LEU A 173 6.05 21.23 6.04
C LEU A 173 4.87 22.11 5.59
N ALA A 174 3.83 21.51 5.02
CA ALA A 174 2.64 22.23 4.61
C ALA A 174 1.95 22.93 5.79
N GLU A 175 1.82 22.26 6.93
CA GLU A 175 1.29 22.85 8.17
C GLU A 175 2.08 24.09 8.62
N VAL A 176 3.41 24.01 8.67
CA VAL A 176 4.26 25.17 9.01
C VAL A 176 4.05 26.31 8.01
N THR A 177 3.97 26.02 6.71
CA THR A 177 3.75 27.07 5.70
C THR A 177 2.37 27.72 5.81
N VAL A 178 1.33 26.98 6.21
CA VAL A 178 0.00 27.57 6.47
C VAL A 178 0.08 28.57 7.61
N LEU A 179 0.71 28.22 8.74
CA LEU A 179 0.85 29.10 9.90
C LEU A 179 1.62 30.39 9.54
N LEU A 180 2.75 30.25 8.85
CA LEU A 180 3.57 31.39 8.41
C LEU A 180 2.83 32.27 7.40
N GLY A 181 2.09 31.67 6.48
CA GLY A 181 1.35 32.42 5.47
C GLY A 181 0.18 33.20 6.07
N VAL A 182 -0.55 32.66 7.05
CA VAL A 182 -1.60 33.40 7.77
C VAL A 182 -1.03 34.63 8.49
N LEU A 183 0.12 34.48 9.14
CA LEU A 183 0.83 35.61 9.76
C LEU A 183 1.26 36.64 8.71
N SER A 184 1.79 36.18 7.58
CA SER A 184 2.30 37.03 6.51
C SER A 184 1.21 37.89 5.86
N ILE A 185 -0.02 37.37 5.72
CA ILE A 185 -1.17 38.14 5.19
C ILE A 185 -1.45 39.37 6.05
N SER A 186 -1.30 39.25 7.37
CA SER A 186 -1.54 40.36 8.32
C SER A 186 -0.42 41.40 8.30
N LEU A 187 0.83 40.96 8.09
CA LEU A 187 2.01 41.83 8.05
C LEU A 187 2.16 42.57 6.71
N PHE A 188 1.71 41.98 5.61
CA PHE A 188 1.92 42.48 4.25
C PHE A 188 0.60 42.58 3.46
N PRO A 189 -0.29 43.52 3.81
CA PRO A 189 -1.63 43.61 3.21
C PRO A 189 -1.59 43.91 1.71
N SER A 190 -0.55 44.60 1.22
CA SER A 190 -0.34 44.86 -0.21
C SER A 190 -0.18 43.58 -1.06
N PHE A 191 0.15 42.45 -0.42
CA PHE A 191 0.29 41.14 -1.04
C PHE A 191 -0.72 40.13 -0.50
N ALA A 192 -1.84 40.59 0.09
CA ALA A 192 -2.81 39.72 0.75
C ALA A 192 -3.33 38.61 -0.19
N TRP A 193 -3.68 38.92 -1.44
CA TRP A 193 -4.19 37.92 -2.37
C TRP A 193 -3.21 36.81 -2.77
N PRO A 194 -1.98 37.11 -3.23
CA PRO A 194 -1.03 36.06 -3.56
C PRO A 194 -0.63 35.23 -2.32
N LEU A 195 -0.49 35.85 -1.15
CA LEU A 195 -0.22 35.13 0.10
C LEU A 195 -1.40 34.23 0.50
N ALA A 196 -2.64 34.71 0.37
CA ALA A 196 -3.84 33.91 0.60
C ALA A 196 -3.95 32.71 -0.34
N ALA A 197 -3.64 32.90 -1.64
CA ALA A 197 -3.63 31.83 -2.62
C ALA A 197 -2.58 30.74 -2.27
N LEU A 198 -1.38 31.15 -1.88
CA LEU A 198 -0.32 30.23 -1.44
C LEU A 198 -0.70 29.49 -0.16
N THR A 199 -1.28 30.18 0.83
CA THR A 199 -1.76 29.51 2.06
C THR A 199 -2.84 28.49 1.78
N LEU A 200 -3.75 28.79 0.85
CA LEU A 200 -4.81 27.87 0.46
C LEU A 200 -4.22 26.64 -0.24
N LEU A 201 -3.25 26.83 -1.13
CA LEU A 201 -2.56 25.73 -1.80
C LEU A 201 -1.83 24.84 -0.80
N SER A 202 -1.10 25.41 0.16
CA SER A 202 -0.45 24.66 1.25
C SER A 202 -1.46 23.90 2.10
N TYR A 203 -2.60 24.50 2.42
CA TYR A 203 -3.67 23.83 3.15
C TYR A 203 -4.23 22.63 2.38
N MET A 204 -4.51 22.80 1.08
CA MET A 204 -4.98 21.70 0.24
C MET A 204 -3.95 20.57 0.15
N MET A 205 -2.66 20.90 0.05
CA MET A 205 -1.58 19.91 0.09
C MET A 205 -1.54 19.14 1.41
N LYS A 206 -1.68 19.84 2.55
CA LYS A 206 -1.77 19.19 3.87
C LYS A 206 -2.96 18.23 3.92
N GLN A 207 -4.12 18.63 3.41
CA GLN A 207 -5.31 17.79 3.40
C GLN A 207 -5.13 16.55 2.51
N ALA A 208 -4.49 16.70 1.35
CA ALA A 208 -4.13 15.57 0.49
C ALA A 208 -3.16 14.60 1.19
N CYS A 209 -2.12 15.11 1.85
CA CYS A 209 -1.17 14.30 2.61
C CYS A 209 -1.86 13.55 3.76
N SER A 210 -2.73 14.23 4.51
CA SER A 210 -3.53 13.63 5.59
C SER A 210 -4.45 12.52 5.08
N GLY A 211 -5.08 12.73 3.91
CA GLY A 211 -5.92 11.72 3.28
C GLY A 211 -5.13 10.49 2.86
N LEU A 212 -3.94 10.69 2.27
CA LEU A 212 -3.05 9.59 1.92
C LEU A 212 -2.55 8.83 3.15
N GLN A 213 -2.19 9.53 4.23
CA GLN A 213 -1.80 8.89 5.49
C GLN A 213 -2.93 8.00 6.03
N GLN A 214 -4.17 8.49 6.03
CA GLN A 214 -5.33 7.70 6.46
C GLN A 214 -5.51 6.45 5.59
N GLN A 215 -5.39 6.58 4.26
CA GLN A 215 -5.42 5.46 3.32
C GLN A 215 -4.24 4.49 3.43
N LEU A 216 -3.20 4.83 4.18
CA LEU A 216 -2.07 3.93 4.45
C LEU A 216 -2.11 3.34 5.87
N THR A 217 -2.97 3.85 6.76
CA THR A 217 -3.03 3.38 8.16
C THR A 217 -4.30 2.62 8.49
N VAL A 218 -5.45 3.00 7.93
CA VAL A 218 -6.75 2.43 8.31
C VAL A 218 -7.66 2.24 7.10
N GLY A 219 -8.36 1.11 7.08
CA GLY A 219 -9.42 0.78 6.13
C GLY A 219 -10.59 1.76 6.17
N GLU A 220 -11.27 1.87 5.04
CA GLU A 220 -12.48 2.68 4.95
C GLU A 220 -13.66 1.93 5.58
N TYR A 221 -14.48 2.63 6.35
CA TYR A 221 -15.72 2.08 6.92
C TYR A 221 -16.84 3.14 6.92
N PRO A 222 -18.08 2.79 6.56
CA PRO A 222 -18.54 1.47 6.10
C PRO A 222 -17.96 1.12 4.72
N PRO A 223 -17.76 -0.19 4.42
CA PRO A 223 -17.22 -0.63 3.13
C PRO A 223 -18.08 -0.06 1.99
N PRO A 224 -17.49 0.39 0.87
CA PRO A 224 -18.23 1.06 -0.21
C PRO A 224 -19.42 0.24 -0.74
N ARG A 225 -19.33 -1.10 -0.67
CA ARG A 225 -20.39 -2.00 -1.11
C ARG A 225 -21.66 -1.92 -0.26
N ASN A 226 -21.58 -1.44 0.99
CA ASN A 226 -22.70 -1.36 1.92
C ASN A 226 -23.26 0.07 2.06
N GLN A 227 -22.92 0.96 1.14
CA GLN A 227 -23.44 2.32 1.09
C GLN A 227 -24.64 2.31 0.12
N GLU A 228 -25.83 2.00 0.65
CA GLU A 228 -27.12 2.17 -0.05
C GLU A 228 -27.74 3.55 0.22
#